data_AF-A0A8S2MEV2-F1
#
_entry.id   AF-A0A8S2MEV2-F1
#
_cell.length_a   1.000
_cell.length_b   1.000
_cell.length_c   1.000
_cell.angle_alpha   90.00
_cell.angle_beta   90.00
_cell.angle_gamma   90.00
#
_symmetry.space_group_name_H-M   'P 1'
#
loop_
_entity.id
_entity.type
_entity.pdbx_description
1 polymer ?
#
loop_
_entity_poly.entity_id
_entity_poly.type
_entity_poly.pdbx_seq_one_letter_code
_entity_poly.pdbx_strand_id
1 'polypeptide(L)'
;MAFFHQFNKHQGAAGGGGGGSSSNNNATINWIANQNTQRELEADRVLRERQLAQGRIETEMQQFAGNAVNKRHVREQARVERDRAMEYSIIQAQTEKQQATEIRSQNERLAAELERVKLEKFRDEKMRQQVRETSYELRDLESKLRAAYVQKARTAQMAEKEALKFDSYLEDAEIVRRMRTETDKDEQDRRQREIIRQQEMIRYKQELERQLEERAVGKQKAYEEFLREKLVVDEIVRKIYEEDQRLICVHCTEIMPLMAKFAEDDRIEQMNAQKRRIKQMEHKKAVDNLLEQRRRQMTVDKQREVDERIEGERVEQVRKQIIEEERIKLLREHAHRLLGYLPKGVIRDEKDLDYLGNDFKSEFKRRQVNMQHLGGWGN
;
A
#
# COMPACT_ATOMS: atom_id res chain seq x y z
N MET A 1 51.60 -87.54 -93.88
CA MET A 1 51.21 -88.94 -93.57
C MET A 1 51.10 -89.67 -94.90
N ALA A 2 52.17 -90.34 -95.36
CA ALA A 2 52.42 -91.80 -95.29
C ALA A 2 52.38 -92.35 -96.75
N PHE A 3 53.51 -92.74 -97.36
CA PHE A 3 54.08 -94.12 -97.45
C PHE A 3 53.14 -95.07 -98.27
N PHE A 4 53.52 -95.95 -99.20
CA PHE A 4 54.77 -96.62 -99.61
C PHE A 4 54.51 -97.54 -100.85
N HIS A 5 55.56 -97.84 -101.66
CA HIS A 5 55.95 -99.09 -102.38
C HIS A 5 54.91 -100.01 -103.10
N GLN A 6 55.18 -100.78 -104.17
CA GLN A 6 56.26 -101.77 -104.47
C GLN A 6 56.00 -102.31 -105.93
N PHE A 7 56.93 -102.40 -106.91
CA PHE A 7 58.01 -103.37 -107.22
C PHE A 7 57.65 -104.85 -107.55
N ASN A 8 57.97 -105.30 -108.79
CA ASN A 8 58.69 -106.56 -109.26
C ASN A 8 58.22 -107.04 -110.66
N LYS A 9 59.11 -107.17 -111.69
CA LYS A 9 59.99 -108.32 -112.10
C LYS A 9 59.20 -109.53 -112.67
N HIS A 10 59.57 -110.26 -113.73
CA HIS A 10 60.86 -110.60 -114.38
C HIS A 10 60.62 -111.35 -115.73
N GLN A 11 61.60 -111.26 -116.66
CA GLN A 11 62.23 -112.29 -117.57
C GLN A 11 61.36 -113.27 -118.42
N GLY A 12 61.78 -113.76 -119.60
CA GLY A 12 63.00 -113.67 -120.41
C GLY A 12 63.10 -114.82 -121.44
N ALA A 13 63.93 -114.63 -122.49
CA ALA A 13 64.73 -115.59 -123.30
C ALA A 13 64.05 -116.78 -124.05
N ALA A 14 64.59 -117.41 -125.11
CA ALA A 14 65.56 -117.13 -126.18
C ALA A 14 65.70 -118.43 -127.05
N GLY A 15 66.15 -118.30 -128.32
CA GLY A 15 66.86 -119.34 -129.12
C GLY A 15 65.99 -120.36 -129.88
N GLY A 16 66.30 -120.86 -131.08
CA GLY A 16 67.46 -120.72 -131.98
C GLY A 16 67.67 -122.00 -132.83
N GLY A 17 68.06 -121.87 -134.12
CA GLY A 17 68.72 -122.87 -134.99
C GLY A 17 67.83 -123.97 -135.64
N GLY A 18 68.07 -124.51 -136.85
CA GLY A 18 69.07 -124.33 -137.90
C GLY A 18 69.20 -125.60 -138.79
N GLY A 19 69.33 -125.44 -140.13
CA GLY A 19 70.17 -126.29 -141.02
C GLY A 19 69.58 -127.45 -141.86
N GLY A 20 69.87 -127.48 -143.18
CA GLY A 20 70.41 -128.68 -143.86
C GLY A 20 69.74 -129.30 -145.12
N SER A 21 70.14 -128.82 -146.31
CA SER A 21 70.58 -129.52 -147.56
C SER A 21 69.81 -130.66 -148.31
N SER A 22 69.71 -130.42 -149.63
CA SER A 22 69.98 -131.32 -150.78
C SER A 22 68.81 -131.95 -151.59
N SER A 23 68.68 -131.43 -152.82
CA SER A 23 68.34 -132.05 -154.10
C SER A 23 67.14 -133.00 -154.29
N ASN A 24 66.47 -132.73 -155.43
CA ASN A 24 65.74 -133.66 -156.30
C ASN A 24 64.19 -133.62 -156.26
N ASN A 25 63.65 -132.79 -157.15
CA ASN A 25 62.42 -132.94 -157.95
C ASN A 25 61.21 -133.72 -157.34
N ASN A 26 60.17 -132.95 -156.96
CA ASN A 26 58.71 -133.26 -157.07
C ASN A 26 57.79 -133.59 -155.84
N ALA A 27 58.05 -133.19 -154.57
CA ALA A 27 57.17 -133.55 -153.41
C ALA A 27 56.83 -132.49 -152.30
N THR A 28 56.99 -131.18 -152.52
CA THR A 28 56.85 -130.10 -151.49
C THR A 28 55.41 -129.60 -151.23
N ILE A 29 54.36 -130.31 -151.66
CA ILE A 29 52.99 -129.74 -151.73
C ILE A 29 52.13 -129.89 -150.44
N ASN A 30 52.42 -130.74 -149.43
CA ASN A 30 51.42 -131.06 -148.36
C ASN A 30 51.74 -130.78 -146.87
N TRP A 31 52.98 -130.56 -146.42
CA TRP A 31 53.27 -130.42 -144.96
C TRP A 31 53.10 -128.99 -144.40
N ILE A 32 53.17 -127.97 -145.27
CA ILE A 32 53.12 -126.55 -144.87
C ILE A 32 51.71 -126.11 -144.45
N ALA A 33 50.65 -126.81 -144.88
CA ALA A 33 49.27 -126.36 -144.63
C ALA A 33 48.80 -126.54 -143.17
N ASN A 34 49.27 -127.56 -142.45
CA ASN A 34 48.66 -127.97 -141.16
C ASN A 34 49.24 -127.27 -139.92
N GLN A 35 50.49 -126.79 -139.96
CA GLN A 35 51.03 -125.96 -138.87
C GLN A 35 50.39 -124.56 -138.82
N ASN A 36 49.76 -124.15 -139.92
CA ASN A 36 49.19 -122.81 -140.03
C ASN A 36 47.88 -122.69 -139.23
N THR A 37 47.06 -123.73 -139.14
CA THR A 37 45.70 -123.66 -138.56
C THR A 37 45.66 -123.59 -137.03
N GLN A 38 46.55 -124.29 -136.33
CA GLN A 38 46.59 -124.27 -134.86
C GLN A 38 47.12 -122.93 -134.31
N ARG A 39 48.10 -122.36 -135.01
CA ARG A 39 48.59 -121.02 -134.71
C ARG A 39 47.52 -119.96 -134.93
N GLU A 40 46.58 -120.19 -135.85
CA GLU A 40 45.46 -119.27 -136.10
C GLU A 40 44.48 -119.20 -134.91
N LEU A 41 44.08 -120.32 -134.31
CA LEU A 41 43.07 -120.32 -133.22
C LEU A 41 43.58 -119.71 -131.90
N GLU A 42 44.83 -120.01 -131.54
CA GLU A 42 45.46 -119.44 -130.35
C GLU A 42 45.74 -117.95 -130.52
N ALA A 43 46.15 -117.55 -131.74
CA ALA A 43 46.24 -116.15 -132.11
C ALA A 43 44.87 -115.46 -131.95
N ASP A 44 43.78 -116.12 -132.36
CA ASP A 44 42.41 -115.59 -132.30
C ASP A 44 41.89 -115.36 -130.86
N ARG A 45 42.23 -116.25 -129.91
CA ARG A 45 41.81 -116.14 -128.51
C ARG A 45 42.56 -115.01 -127.79
N VAL A 46 43.87 -114.95 -127.97
CA VAL A 46 44.70 -113.86 -127.47
C VAL A 46 44.27 -112.54 -128.12
N LEU A 47 43.83 -112.57 -129.38
CA LEU A 47 43.25 -111.41 -130.06
C LEU A 47 42.01 -110.87 -129.33
N ARG A 48 41.05 -111.74 -128.98
CA ARG A 48 39.80 -111.32 -128.33
C ARG A 48 39.99 -110.78 -126.92
N GLU A 49 40.86 -111.41 -126.13
CA GLU A 49 41.16 -110.95 -124.77
C GLU A 49 41.91 -109.60 -124.78
N ARG A 50 42.84 -109.46 -125.74
CA ARG A 50 43.50 -108.19 -126.05
C ARG A 50 42.47 -107.13 -126.48
N GLN A 51 41.48 -107.48 -127.30
CA GLN A 51 40.41 -106.56 -127.73
C GLN A 51 39.53 -106.08 -126.57
N LEU A 52 39.16 -106.93 -125.61
CA LEU A 52 38.32 -106.53 -124.47
C LEU A 52 39.08 -105.69 -123.42
N ALA A 53 40.36 -106.00 -123.18
CA ALA A 53 41.22 -105.17 -122.34
C ALA A 53 41.47 -103.81 -122.99
N GLN A 54 41.70 -103.81 -124.31
CA GLN A 54 41.85 -102.60 -125.12
C GLN A 54 40.56 -101.75 -125.09
N GLY A 55 39.37 -102.37 -125.19
CA GLY A 55 38.09 -101.67 -125.10
C GLY A 55 37.82 -101.00 -123.73
N ARG A 56 38.25 -101.60 -122.61
CA ARG A 56 38.14 -101.00 -121.26
C ARG A 56 39.08 -99.81 -121.07
N ILE A 57 40.32 -99.95 -121.52
CA ILE A 57 41.31 -98.87 -121.51
C ILE A 57 40.81 -97.72 -122.40
N GLU A 58 40.22 -98.03 -123.55
CA GLU A 58 39.61 -97.05 -124.45
C GLU A 58 38.43 -96.31 -123.79
N THR A 59 37.57 -96.99 -123.01
CA THR A 59 36.43 -96.33 -122.35
C THR A 59 36.87 -95.42 -121.20
N GLU A 60 37.83 -95.84 -120.37
CA GLU A 60 38.39 -94.97 -119.32
C GLU A 60 39.16 -93.78 -119.91
N MET A 61 39.93 -94.01 -120.99
CA MET A 61 40.56 -92.92 -121.74
C MET A 61 39.52 -91.94 -122.31
N GLN A 62 38.40 -92.43 -122.84
CA GLN A 62 37.32 -91.59 -123.37
C GLN A 62 36.65 -90.75 -122.26
N GLN A 63 36.43 -91.33 -121.06
CA GLN A 63 35.87 -90.58 -119.93
C GLN A 63 36.86 -89.55 -119.36
N PHE A 64 38.15 -89.90 -119.24
CA PHE A 64 39.19 -88.95 -118.84
C PHE A 64 39.37 -87.83 -119.87
N ALA A 65 39.33 -88.17 -121.16
CA ALA A 65 39.36 -87.19 -122.25
C ALA A 65 38.13 -86.28 -122.20
N GLY A 66 36.93 -86.84 -122.02
CA GLY A 66 35.69 -86.08 -121.86
C GLY A 66 35.70 -85.14 -120.65
N ASN A 67 36.16 -85.62 -119.49
CA ASN A 67 36.33 -84.81 -118.29
C ASN A 67 37.40 -83.73 -118.44
N ALA A 68 38.49 -84.02 -119.16
CA ALA A 68 39.53 -83.04 -119.48
C ALA A 68 39.02 -81.96 -120.43
N VAL A 69 38.20 -82.31 -121.42
CA VAL A 69 37.55 -81.35 -122.34
C VAL A 69 36.53 -80.50 -121.58
N ASN A 70 35.68 -81.08 -120.74
CA ASN A 70 34.74 -80.32 -119.92
C ASN A 70 35.45 -79.37 -118.93
N LYS A 71 36.53 -79.81 -118.27
CA LYS A 71 37.34 -78.91 -117.43
C LYS A 71 37.97 -77.76 -118.21
N ARG A 72 38.41 -77.99 -119.46
CA ARG A 72 38.92 -76.91 -120.33
C ARG A 72 37.80 -75.94 -120.71
N HIS A 73 36.63 -76.45 -121.09
CA HIS A 73 35.48 -75.62 -121.44
C HIS A 73 35.01 -74.74 -120.27
N VAL A 74 34.89 -75.30 -119.07
CA VAL A 74 34.53 -74.55 -117.85
C VAL A 74 35.59 -73.51 -117.50
N ARG A 75 36.89 -73.83 -117.65
CA ARG A 75 37.97 -72.85 -117.42
C ARG A 75 37.94 -71.72 -118.44
N GLU A 76 37.62 -72.02 -119.69
CA GLU A 76 37.50 -71.01 -120.74
C GLU A 76 36.30 -70.12 -120.52
N GLN A 77 35.13 -70.67 -120.17
CA GLN A 77 33.95 -69.88 -119.77
C GLN A 77 34.26 -68.99 -118.57
N ALA A 78 34.90 -69.53 -117.53
CA ALA A 78 35.32 -68.74 -116.36
C ALA A 78 36.38 -67.68 -116.69
N ARG A 79 37.19 -67.88 -117.75
CA ARG A 79 38.13 -66.86 -118.24
C ARG A 79 37.37 -65.75 -118.96
N VAL A 80 36.50 -66.11 -119.89
CA VAL A 80 35.66 -65.15 -120.64
C VAL A 80 34.75 -64.35 -119.69
N GLU A 81 34.18 -64.97 -118.67
CA GLU A 81 33.38 -64.26 -117.65
C GLU A 81 34.23 -63.31 -116.81
N ARG A 82 35.45 -63.72 -116.43
CA ARG A 82 36.40 -62.83 -115.75
C ARG A 82 36.80 -61.64 -116.62
N ASP A 83 37.07 -61.88 -117.90
CA ASP A 83 37.44 -60.83 -118.85
C ASP A 83 36.28 -59.85 -119.06
N ARG A 84 35.04 -60.35 -119.24
CA ARG A 84 33.83 -59.51 -119.31
C ARG A 84 33.57 -58.72 -118.04
N ALA A 85 33.77 -59.32 -116.87
CA ALA A 85 33.63 -58.63 -115.59
C ALA A 85 34.68 -57.52 -115.43
N MET A 86 35.92 -57.77 -115.89
CA MET A 86 36.98 -56.77 -115.92
C MET A 86 36.66 -55.64 -116.89
N GLU A 87 36.21 -55.93 -118.10
CA GLU A 87 35.78 -54.94 -119.09
C GLU A 87 34.62 -54.07 -118.55
N TYR A 88 33.62 -54.70 -117.94
CA TYR A 88 32.51 -53.99 -117.31
C TYR A 88 32.99 -53.08 -116.17
N SER A 89 33.89 -53.57 -115.32
CA SER A 89 34.49 -52.78 -114.23
C SER A 89 35.31 -51.60 -114.75
N ILE A 90 36.04 -51.76 -115.86
CA ILE A 90 36.81 -50.67 -116.49
C ILE A 90 35.86 -49.61 -117.04
N ILE A 91 34.81 -50.02 -117.76
CA ILE A 91 33.80 -49.11 -118.30
C ILE A 91 33.10 -48.37 -117.14
N GLN A 92 32.70 -49.09 -116.10
CA GLN A 92 32.06 -48.50 -114.93
C GLN A 92 32.99 -47.49 -114.24
N ALA A 93 34.25 -47.85 -113.97
CA ALA A 93 35.23 -46.95 -113.37
C ALA A 93 35.52 -45.71 -114.25
N GLN A 94 35.49 -45.87 -115.58
CA GLN A 94 35.62 -44.74 -116.51
C GLN A 94 34.39 -43.83 -116.44
N THR A 95 33.18 -44.38 -116.43
CA THR A 95 31.94 -43.58 -116.29
C THR A 95 31.85 -42.87 -114.95
N GLU A 96 32.20 -43.52 -113.85
CA GLU A 96 32.25 -42.93 -112.52
C GLU A 96 33.29 -41.82 -112.44
N LYS A 97 34.47 -42.01 -113.06
CA LYS A 97 35.50 -40.97 -113.15
C LYS A 97 35.01 -39.76 -113.95
N GLN A 98 34.31 -39.98 -115.07
CA GLN A 98 33.72 -38.91 -115.87
C GLN A 98 32.65 -38.15 -115.07
N GLN A 99 31.71 -38.84 -114.44
CA GLN A 99 30.71 -38.24 -113.57
C GLN A 99 31.34 -37.45 -112.41
N ALA A 100 32.37 -38.00 -111.76
CA ALA A 100 33.08 -37.32 -110.69
C ALA A 100 33.77 -36.03 -111.17
N THR A 101 34.34 -36.03 -112.38
CA THR A 101 34.93 -34.81 -112.98
C THR A 101 33.87 -33.77 -113.34
N GLU A 102 32.71 -34.19 -113.84
CA GLU A 102 31.59 -33.30 -114.15
C GLU A 102 31.02 -32.67 -112.88
N ILE A 103 30.77 -33.48 -111.84
CA ILE A 103 30.30 -33.00 -110.53
C ILE A 103 31.31 -32.03 -109.92
N ARG A 104 32.62 -32.35 -110.00
CA ARG A 104 33.67 -31.45 -109.50
C ARG A 104 33.63 -30.12 -110.26
N SER A 105 33.55 -30.13 -111.59
CA SER A 105 33.48 -28.90 -112.38
C SER A 105 32.21 -28.09 -112.09
N GLN A 106 31.06 -28.75 -111.92
CA GLN A 106 29.81 -28.07 -111.52
C GLN A 106 29.95 -27.43 -110.13
N ASN A 107 30.49 -28.15 -109.16
CA ASN A 107 30.72 -27.64 -107.81
C ASN A 107 31.69 -26.46 -107.81
N GLU A 108 32.76 -26.49 -108.60
CA GLU A 108 33.69 -25.37 -108.75
C GLU A 108 33.00 -24.13 -109.36
N ARG A 109 32.14 -24.32 -110.37
CA ARG A 109 31.34 -23.22 -110.95
C ARG A 109 30.36 -22.62 -109.94
N LEU A 110 29.65 -23.47 -109.21
CA LEU A 110 28.73 -23.05 -108.13
C LEU A 110 29.48 -22.29 -107.02
N ALA A 111 30.64 -22.78 -106.60
CA ALA A 111 31.47 -22.11 -105.59
C ALA A 111 31.97 -20.75 -106.08
N ALA A 112 32.41 -20.65 -107.34
CA ALA A 112 32.84 -19.40 -107.94
C ALA A 112 31.70 -18.37 -108.04
N GLU A 113 30.49 -18.78 -108.45
CA GLU A 113 29.32 -17.90 -108.49
C GLU A 113 28.89 -17.46 -107.09
N LEU A 114 28.89 -18.36 -106.10
CA LEU A 114 28.61 -17.99 -104.71
C LEU A 114 29.61 -16.97 -104.18
N GLU A 115 30.90 -17.13 -104.49
CA GLU A 115 31.94 -16.18 -104.08
C GLU A 115 31.79 -14.84 -104.77
N ARG A 116 31.44 -14.83 -106.07
CA ARG A 116 31.11 -13.61 -106.81
C ARG A 116 29.96 -12.86 -106.16
N VAL A 117 28.86 -13.54 -105.83
CA VAL A 117 27.68 -12.93 -105.18
C VAL A 117 28.04 -12.38 -103.80
N LYS A 118 28.87 -13.08 -103.01
CA LYS A 118 29.34 -12.58 -101.72
C LYS A 118 30.18 -11.31 -101.87
N LEU A 119 31.11 -11.30 -102.82
CA LEU A 119 31.96 -10.14 -103.09
C LEU A 119 31.14 -8.94 -103.55
N GLU A 120 30.13 -9.15 -104.39
CA GLU A 120 29.21 -8.11 -104.81
C GLU A 120 28.43 -7.52 -103.63
N LYS A 121 27.84 -8.36 -102.77
CA LYS A 121 27.17 -7.91 -101.54
C LYS A 121 28.09 -7.12 -100.61
N PHE A 122 29.35 -7.56 -100.47
CA PHE A 122 30.33 -6.87 -99.65
C PHE A 122 30.71 -5.51 -100.23
N ARG A 123 30.90 -5.43 -101.56
CA ARG A 123 31.15 -4.16 -102.26
C ARG A 123 29.98 -3.19 -102.09
N ASP A 124 28.76 -3.69 -102.26
CA ASP A 124 27.54 -2.90 -102.07
C ASP A 124 27.41 -2.37 -100.64
N GLU A 125 27.68 -3.19 -99.63
CA GLU A 125 27.64 -2.76 -98.23
C GLU A 125 28.73 -1.72 -97.93
N LYS A 126 29.93 -1.91 -98.48
CA LYS A 126 31.01 -0.92 -98.35
C LYS A 126 30.68 0.39 -99.06
N MET A 127 30.04 0.33 -100.23
CA MET A 127 29.54 1.51 -100.92
C MET A 127 28.48 2.23 -100.08
N ARG A 128 27.50 1.49 -99.51
CA ARG A 128 26.50 2.07 -98.60
C ARG A 128 27.13 2.70 -97.37
N GLN A 129 28.11 2.04 -96.76
CA GLN A 129 28.85 2.56 -95.62
C GLN A 129 29.57 3.87 -95.98
N GLN A 130 30.29 3.88 -97.11
CA GLN A 130 30.98 5.08 -97.58
C GLN A 130 30.00 6.22 -97.87
N VAL A 131 28.83 5.94 -98.44
CA VAL A 131 27.79 6.97 -98.67
C VAL A 131 27.25 7.52 -97.34
N ARG A 132 27.01 6.66 -96.33
CA ARG A 132 26.59 7.11 -94.99
C ARG A 132 27.62 8.01 -94.32
N GLU A 133 28.90 7.66 -94.43
CA GLU A 133 30.01 8.39 -93.79
C GLU A 133 30.36 9.69 -94.52
N THR A 134 30.35 9.69 -95.86
CA THR A 134 30.74 10.84 -96.68
C THR A 134 29.61 11.85 -96.86
N SER A 135 28.36 11.40 -97.03
CA SER A 135 27.22 12.28 -97.23
C SER A 135 27.00 13.16 -96.00
N TYR A 136 26.99 14.47 -96.24
CA TYR A 136 26.72 15.47 -95.21
C TYR A 136 25.27 15.37 -94.71
N GLU A 137 24.31 15.17 -95.62
CA GLU A 137 22.87 15.11 -95.30
C GLU A 137 22.55 13.97 -94.33
N LEU A 138 23.17 12.79 -94.52
CA LEU A 138 22.97 11.64 -93.65
C LEU A 138 23.57 11.87 -92.25
N ARG A 139 24.75 12.50 -92.16
CA ARG A 139 25.37 12.87 -90.88
C ARG A 139 24.57 13.93 -90.13
N ASP A 140 24.07 14.94 -90.84
CA ASP A 140 23.23 15.98 -90.25
C ASP A 140 21.89 15.40 -89.74
N LEU A 141 21.26 14.53 -90.52
CA LEU A 141 20.06 13.81 -90.09
C LEU A 141 20.34 12.93 -88.87
N GLU A 142 21.43 12.16 -88.86
CA GLU A 142 21.82 11.34 -87.72
C GLU A 142 22.06 12.19 -86.46
N SER A 143 22.74 13.32 -86.60
CA SER A 143 22.97 14.29 -85.52
C SER A 143 21.65 14.81 -84.95
N LYS A 144 20.72 15.22 -85.82
CA LYS A 144 19.37 15.69 -85.44
C LYS A 144 18.56 14.59 -84.73
N LEU A 145 18.62 13.35 -85.23
CA LEU A 145 17.96 12.21 -84.59
C LEU A 145 18.56 11.92 -83.21
N ARG A 146 19.88 11.90 -83.08
CA ARG A 146 20.56 11.76 -81.78
C ARG A 146 20.15 12.87 -80.81
N ALA A 147 20.10 14.12 -81.27
CA ALA A 147 19.63 15.25 -80.47
C ALA A 147 18.16 15.09 -80.03
N ALA A 148 17.29 14.61 -80.91
CA ALA A 148 15.89 14.32 -80.59
C ALA A 148 15.74 13.22 -79.53
N TYR A 149 16.55 12.15 -79.60
CA TYR A 149 16.58 11.11 -78.57
C TYR A 149 17.01 11.66 -77.20
N VAL A 150 18.07 12.47 -77.17
CA VAL A 150 18.54 13.13 -75.94
C VAL A 150 17.46 14.08 -75.40
N GLN A 151 16.82 14.85 -76.26
CA GLN A 151 15.75 15.76 -75.85
C GLN A 151 14.55 15.01 -75.29
N LYS A 152 14.14 13.88 -75.90
CA LYS A 152 13.07 13.01 -75.38
C LYS A 152 13.39 12.49 -73.98
N ALA A 153 14.63 12.04 -73.75
CA ALA A 153 15.07 11.59 -72.44
C ALA A 153 15.06 12.74 -71.43
N ARG A 154 15.55 13.92 -71.83
CA ARG A 154 15.56 15.12 -70.98
C ARG A 154 14.16 15.58 -70.60
N THR A 155 13.21 15.59 -71.54
CA THR A 155 11.82 15.97 -71.25
C THR A 155 11.16 14.99 -70.30
N ALA A 156 11.41 13.69 -70.44
CA ALA A 156 10.92 12.69 -69.51
C ALA A 156 11.48 12.91 -68.09
N GLN A 157 12.78 13.17 -67.97
CA GLN A 157 13.40 13.48 -66.67
C GLN A 157 12.86 14.76 -66.03
N MET A 158 12.59 15.79 -66.83
CA MET A 158 11.99 17.04 -66.31
C MET A 158 10.57 16.79 -65.80
N ALA A 159 9.75 16.05 -66.55
CA ALA A 159 8.40 15.68 -66.12
C ALA A 159 8.41 14.83 -64.85
N GLU A 160 9.34 13.87 -64.72
CA GLU A 160 9.52 13.07 -63.51
C GLU A 160 9.91 13.93 -62.30
N LYS A 161 10.85 14.86 -62.48
CA LYS A 161 11.24 15.80 -61.41
C LYS A 161 10.10 16.73 -61.00
N GLU A 162 9.27 17.16 -61.94
CA GLU A 162 8.09 17.97 -61.65
C GLU A 162 7.05 17.16 -60.88
N ALA A 163 6.77 15.92 -61.29
CA ALA A 163 5.89 15.01 -60.56
C ALA A 163 6.36 14.79 -59.11
N LEU A 164 7.65 14.51 -58.91
CA LEU A 164 8.23 14.35 -57.57
C LEU A 164 8.09 15.60 -56.70
N LYS A 165 8.23 16.80 -57.28
CA LYS A 165 7.99 18.06 -56.56
C LYS A 165 6.53 18.20 -56.16
N PHE A 166 5.60 17.88 -57.05
CA PHE A 166 4.17 17.90 -56.74
C PHE A 166 3.81 16.94 -55.62
N ASP A 167 4.34 15.71 -55.66
CA ASP A 167 4.13 14.72 -54.60
C ASP A 167 4.66 15.23 -53.26
N SER A 168 5.88 15.78 -53.23
CA SER A 168 6.44 16.41 -52.02
C SER A 168 5.58 17.56 -51.49
N TYR A 169 5.03 18.42 -52.37
CA TYR A 169 4.13 19.50 -51.94
C TYR A 169 2.82 18.96 -51.36
N LEU A 170 2.30 17.85 -51.89
CA LEU A 170 1.08 17.22 -51.37
C LEU A 170 1.33 16.62 -49.98
N GLU A 171 2.47 15.96 -49.78
CA GLU A 171 2.90 15.44 -48.48
C GLU A 171 3.04 16.57 -47.45
N ASP A 172 3.77 17.64 -47.81
CA ASP A 172 3.94 18.81 -46.94
C ASP A 172 2.59 19.45 -46.59
N ALA A 173 1.70 19.61 -47.57
CA ALA A 173 0.36 20.14 -47.35
C ALA A 173 -0.49 19.23 -46.43
N GLU A 174 -0.30 17.92 -46.49
CA GLU A 174 -0.96 16.98 -45.59
C GLU A 174 -0.39 17.05 -44.17
N ILE A 175 0.92 17.15 -44.02
CA ILE A 175 1.59 17.35 -42.73
C ILE A 175 1.09 18.64 -42.07
N VAL A 176 1.06 19.75 -42.82
CA VAL A 176 0.54 21.03 -42.31
C VAL A 176 -0.92 20.92 -41.90
N ARG A 177 -1.76 20.21 -42.69
CA ARG A 177 -3.16 19.96 -42.30
C ARG A 177 -3.26 19.16 -41.01
N ARG A 178 -2.49 18.08 -40.85
CA ARG A 178 -2.47 17.27 -39.62
C ARG A 178 -2.03 18.09 -38.42
N MET A 179 -0.91 18.82 -38.54
CA MET A 179 -0.42 19.71 -37.49
C MET A 179 -1.47 20.73 -37.06
N ARG A 180 -2.15 21.40 -38.02
CA ARG A 180 -3.25 22.33 -37.70
C ARG A 180 -4.37 21.66 -36.92
N THR A 181 -4.81 20.47 -37.33
CA THR A 181 -5.86 19.76 -36.61
C THR A 181 -5.46 19.33 -35.20
N GLU A 182 -4.17 19.00 -34.99
CA GLU A 182 -3.65 18.70 -33.66
C GLU A 182 -3.54 19.96 -32.79
N THR A 183 -3.04 21.07 -33.33
CA THR A 183 -2.99 22.34 -32.60
C THR A 183 -4.37 22.84 -32.21
N ASP A 184 -5.36 22.69 -33.11
CA ASP A 184 -6.75 23.09 -32.81
C ASP A 184 -7.35 22.24 -31.69
N LYS A 185 -7.08 20.92 -31.67
CA LYS A 185 -7.49 20.03 -30.58
C LYS A 185 -6.83 20.41 -29.26
N ASP A 186 -5.51 20.63 -29.28
CA ASP A 186 -4.76 21.05 -28.09
C ASP A 186 -5.26 22.38 -27.53
N GLU A 187 -5.60 23.34 -28.40
CA GLU A 187 -6.22 24.59 -28.00
C GLU A 187 -7.61 24.38 -27.38
N GLN A 188 -8.44 23.52 -27.97
CA GLN A 188 -9.75 23.19 -27.42
C GLN A 188 -9.62 22.55 -26.02
N ASP A 189 -8.71 21.61 -25.85
CA ASP A 189 -8.45 20.96 -24.56
C ASP A 189 -7.90 21.95 -23.52
N ARG A 190 -7.05 22.91 -23.94
CA ARG A 190 -6.59 23.99 -23.06
C ARG A 190 -7.74 24.88 -22.62
N ARG A 191 -8.62 25.30 -23.55
CA ARG A 191 -9.83 26.09 -23.24
C ARG A 191 -10.76 25.34 -22.30
N GLN A 192 -10.98 24.04 -22.53
CA GLN A 192 -11.80 23.22 -21.63
C GLN A 192 -11.21 23.12 -20.22
N ARG A 193 -9.90 22.87 -20.10
CA ARG A 193 -9.21 22.87 -18.80
C ARG A 193 -9.31 24.22 -18.09
N GLU A 194 -9.23 25.31 -18.83
CA GLU A 194 -9.40 26.65 -18.28
C GLU A 194 -10.83 26.91 -17.78
N ILE A 195 -11.84 26.50 -18.55
CA ILE A 195 -13.25 26.56 -18.12
C ILE A 195 -13.47 25.75 -16.85
N ILE A 196 -12.94 24.53 -16.76
CA ILE A 196 -13.06 23.68 -15.57
C ILE A 196 -12.42 24.38 -14.36
N ARG A 197 -11.19 24.90 -14.50
CA ARG A 197 -10.52 25.65 -13.43
C ARG A 197 -11.31 26.88 -12.98
N GLN A 198 -11.90 27.62 -13.93
CA GLN A 198 -12.74 28.77 -13.61
C GLN A 198 -14.00 28.35 -12.86
N GLN A 199 -14.66 27.26 -13.26
CA GLN A 199 -15.82 26.72 -12.56
C GLN A 199 -15.47 26.25 -11.14
N GLU A 200 -14.34 25.57 -10.95
CA GLU A 200 -13.85 25.17 -9.63
C GLU A 200 -13.57 26.39 -8.74
N MET A 201 -12.93 27.43 -9.29
CA MET A 201 -12.70 28.69 -8.57
C MET A 201 -14.00 29.37 -8.16
N ILE A 202 -15.03 29.37 -9.02
CA ILE A 202 -16.35 29.92 -8.69
C ILE A 202 -16.99 29.10 -7.57
N ARG A 203 -16.98 27.77 -7.66
CA ARG A 203 -17.52 26.89 -6.60
C ARG A 203 -16.82 27.12 -5.27
N TYR A 204 -15.49 27.23 -5.29
CA TYR A 204 -14.71 27.50 -4.09
C TYR A 204 -15.07 28.85 -3.45
N LYS A 205 -15.24 29.91 -4.26
CA LYS A 205 -15.69 31.22 -3.77
C LYS A 205 -17.08 31.16 -3.15
N GLN A 206 -18.03 30.50 -3.81
CA GLN A 206 -19.39 30.32 -3.30
C GLN A 206 -19.41 29.57 -1.96
N GLU A 207 -18.60 28.53 -1.84
CA GLU A 207 -18.48 27.77 -0.57
C GLU A 207 -17.86 28.62 0.54
N LEU A 208 -16.85 29.44 0.22
CA LEU A 208 -16.26 30.37 1.18
C LEU A 208 -17.27 31.45 1.63
N GLU A 209 -18.04 32.01 0.70
CA GLU A 209 -19.11 32.96 1.00
C GLU A 209 -20.16 32.33 1.91
N ARG A 210 -20.60 31.10 1.61
CA ARG A 210 -21.53 30.33 2.46
C ARG A 210 -20.99 30.14 3.88
N GLN A 211 -19.72 29.81 4.05
CA GLN A 211 -19.10 29.66 5.37
C GLN A 211 -19.01 30.99 6.13
N LEU A 212 -18.78 32.10 5.44
CA LEU A 212 -18.78 33.44 6.05
C LEU A 212 -20.19 33.83 6.50
N GLU A 213 -21.21 33.55 5.69
CA GLU A 213 -22.61 33.75 6.04
C GLU A 213 -23.02 32.90 7.24
N GLU A 214 -22.69 31.61 7.25
CA GLU A 214 -22.96 30.71 8.38
C GLU A 214 -22.30 31.21 9.68
N ARG A 215 -21.04 31.69 9.62
CA ARG A 215 -20.36 32.30 10.76
C ARG A 215 -21.03 33.60 11.21
N ALA A 216 -21.49 34.43 10.27
CA ALA A 216 -22.19 35.68 10.59
C ALA A 216 -23.54 35.39 11.28
N VAL A 217 -24.32 34.44 10.75
CA VAL A 217 -25.57 33.97 11.35
C VAL A 217 -25.32 33.37 12.73
N GLY A 218 -24.26 32.57 12.90
CA GLY A 218 -23.87 32.01 14.19
C GLY A 218 -23.56 33.09 15.23
N LYS A 219 -22.81 34.13 14.85
CA LYS A 219 -22.54 35.29 15.72
C LYS A 219 -23.82 36.04 16.09
N GLN A 220 -24.73 36.22 15.12
CA GLN A 220 -26.00 36.89 15.37
C GLN A 220 -26.87 36.09 16.36
N LYS A 221 -27.00 34.77 16.18
CA LYS A 221 -27.72 33.89 17.11
C LYS A 221 -27.12 33.92 18.53
N ALA A 222 -25.79 33.82 18.64
CA ALA A 222 -25.12 33.91 19.93
C ALA A 222 -25.33 35.27 20.62
N TYR A 223 -25.38 36.36 19.84
CA TYR A 223 -25.69 37.69 20.37
C TYR A 223 -27.15 37.80 20.83
N GLU A 224 -28.10 37.23 20.10
CA GLU A 224 -29.51 37.15 20.49
C GLU A 224 -29.71 36.31 21.77
N GLU A 225 -29.01 35.18 21.90
CA GLU A 225 -28.99 34.34 23.10
C GLU A 225 -28.38 35.10 24.29
N PHE A 226 -27.25 35.76 24.10
CA PHE A 226 -26.63 36.61 25.12
C PHE A 226 -27.59 37.69 25.63
N LEU A 227 -28.32 38.37 24.74
CA LEU A 227 -29.32 39.37 25.13
C LEU A 227 -30.46 38.75 25.93
N ARG A 228 -30.94 37.55 25.56
CA ARG A 228 -31.95 36.82 26.36
C ARG A 228 -31.43 36.47 27.74
N GLU A 229 -30.24 35.89 27.84
CA GLU A 229 -29.63 35.53 29.12
C GLU A 229 -29.43 36.76 30.01
N LYS A 230 -28.95 37.87 29.42
CA LYS A 230 -28.78 39.14 30.12
C LYS A 230 -30.10 39.65 30.71
N LEU A 231 -31.20 39.55 29.97
CA LEU A 231 -32.53 39.91 30.48
C LEU A 231 -32.98 39.00 31.64
N VAL A 232 -32.72 37.69 31.55
CA VAL A 232 -33.03 36.74 32.64
C VAL A 232 -32.18 37.04 33.89
N VAL A 233 -30.89 37.31 33.72
CA VAL A 233 -29.99 37.68 34.82
C VAL A 233 -30.42 38.99 35.46
N ASP A 234 -30.74 40.02 34.67
CA ASP A 234 -31.26 41.30 35.18
C ASP A 234 -32.56 41.10 35.98
N GLU A 235 -33.45 40.19 35.55
CA GLU A 235 -34.67 39.86 36.29
C GLU A 235 -34.36 39.16 37.62
N ILE A 236 -33.41 38.23 37.65
CA ILE A 236 -32.97 37.55 38.88
C ILE A 236 -32.36 38.56 39.85
N VAL A 237 -31.45 39.43 39.38
CA VAL A 237 -30.83 40.48 40.20
C VAL A 237 -31.90 41.41 40.77
N ARG A 238 -32.90 41.80 39.98
CA ARG A 238 -34.04 42.58 40.47
C ARG A 238 -34.81 41.85 41.57
N LYS A 239 -35.10 40.56 41.41
CA LYS A 239 -35.78 39.75 42.44
C LYS A 239 -34.97 39.63 43.72
N ILE A 240 -33.66 39.41 43.64
CA ILE A 240 -32.77 39.38 44.81
C ILE A 240 -32.82 40.72 45.53
N TYR A 241 -32.72 41.83 44.80
CA TYR A 241 -32.78 43.16 45.41
C TYR A 241 -34.14 43.44 46.07
N GLU A 242 -35.25 43.03 45.44
CA GLU A 242 -36.59 43.12 46.04
C GLU A 242 -36.72 42.25 47.31
N GLU A 243 -36.17 41.03 47.30
CA GLU A 243 -36.16 40.14 48.46
C GLU A 243 -35.28 40.67 49.60
N ASP A 244 -34.07 41.16 49.30
CA ASP A 244 -33.18 41.79 50.28
C ASP A 244 -33.82 43.02 50.91
N GLN A 245 -34.50 43.86 50.12
CA GLN A 245 -35.27 44.98 50.65
C GLN A 245 -36.41 44.54 51.57
N ARG A 246 -37.13 43.46 51.21
CA ARG A 246 -38.17 42.88 52.08
C ARG A 246 -37.56 42.34 53.37
N LEU A 247 -36.43 41.65 53.31
CA LEU A 247 -35.73 41.12 54.48
C LEU A 247 -35.27 42.24 55.41
N ILE A 248 -34.68 43.31 54.85
CA ILE A 248 -34.31 44.51 55.62
C ILE A 248 -35.56 45.15 56.25
N CYS A 249 -36.65 45.26 55.49
CA CYS A 249 -37.91 45.81 55.98
C CYS A 249 -38.43 44.99 57.17
N VAL A 250 -38.60 43.68 57.03
CA VAL A 250 -39.03 42.75 58.10
C VAL A 250 -38.08 42.82 59.30
N HIS A 251 -36.78 42.86 59.06
CA HIS A 251 -35.81 43.00 60.13
C HIS A 251 -36.02 44.31 60.91
N CYS A 252 -36.29 45.42 60.21
CA CYS A 252 -36.53 46.72 60.83
C CYS A 252 -37.91 46.85 61.50
N THR A 253 -38.98 46.27 60.93
CA THR A 253 -40.36 46.44 61.39
C THR A 253 -40.79 45.40 62.42
N GLU A 254 -40.29 44.16 62.31
CA GLU A 254 -40.71 43.04 63.15
C GLU A 254 -39.60 42.65 64.13
N ILE A 255 -38.39 42.38 63.63
CA ILE A 255 -37.31 41.82 64.46
C ILE A 255 -36.74 42.87 65.42
N MET A 256 -36.37 44.07 64.95
CA MET A 256 -35.80 45.11 65.81
C MET A 256 -36.72 45.53 66.96
N PRO A 257 -38.02 45.83 66.75
CA PRO A 257 -38.92 46.19 67.85
C PRO A 257 -39.19 45.02 68.78
N LEU A 258 -39.24 43.79 68.26
CA LEU A 258 -39.37 42.59 69.09
C LEU A 258 -38.16 42.39 69.99
N MET A 259 -36.93 42.53 69.47
CA MET A 259 -35.70 42.48 70.27
C MET A 259 -35.65 43.62 71.29
N ALA A 260 -36.09 44.83 70.93
CA ALA A 260 -36.17 45.95 71.85
C ALA A 260 -37.19 45.71 72.98
N LYS A 261 -38.35 45.10 72.68
CA LYS A 261 -39.32 44.66 73.70
C LYS A 261 -38.72 43.62 74.64
N PHE A 262 -38.08 42.58 74.10
CA PHE A 262 -37.40 41.57 74.93
C PHE A 262 -36.33 42.20 75.84
N ALA A 263 -35.54 43.16 75.33
CA ALA A 263 -34.56 43.87 76.14
C ALA A 263 -35.19 44.74 77.25
N GLU A 264 -36.33 45.38 76.95
CA GLU A 264 -37.07 46.18 77.94
C GLU A 264 -37.73 45.28 79.00
N ASP A 265 -38.30 44.14 78.60
CA ASP A 265 -38.88 43.14 79.50
C ASP A 265 -37.81 42.55 80.43
N ASP A 266 -36.64 42.17 79.91
CA ASP A 266 -35.48 41.73 80.71
C ASP A 266 -35.03 42.81 81.71
N ARG A 267 -34.98 44.08 81.28
CA ARG A 267 -34.62 45.22 82.16
C ARG A 267 -35.65 45.41 83.28
N ILE A 268 -36.95 45.36 82.94
CA ILE A 268 -38.05 45.46 83.91
C ILE A 268 -38.00 44.28 84.88
N GLU A 269 -37.73 43.07 84.41
CA GLU A 269 -37.61 41.89 85.26
C GLU A 269 -36.44 42.02 86.24
N GLN A 270 -35.26 42.49 85.78
CA GLN A 270 -34.11 42.77 86.64
C GLN A 270 -34.44 43.83 87.71
N MET A 271 -35.09 44.94 87.33
CA MET A 271 -35.50 45.98 88.27
C MET A 271 -36.54 45.46 89.27
N ASN A 272 -37.49 44.63 88.83
CA ASN A 272 -38.49 44.01 89.70
C ASN A 272 -37.86 42.99 90.65
N ALA A 273 -36.88 42.21 90.19
CA ALA A 273 -36.09 41.31 91.03
C ALA A 273 -35.30 42.10 92.09
N GLN A 274 -34.67 43.20 91.71
CA GLN A 274 -33.96 44.09 92.63
C GLN A 274 -34.93 44.74 93.64
N LYS A 275 -36.10 45.22 93.19
CA LYS A 275 -37.14 45.79 94.04
C LYS A 275 -37.73 44.76 95.01
N ARG A 276 -37.91 43.50 94.57
CA ARG A 276 -38.29 42.38 95.45
C ARG A 276 -37.22 42.13 96.51
N ARG A 277 -35.93 42.11 96.14
CA ARG A 277 -34.81 41.99 97.09
C ARG A 277 -34.79 43.14 98.10
N ILE A 278 -34.95 44.39 97.66
CA ILE A 278 -34.99 45.57 98.55
C ILE A 278 -36.18 45.48 99.49
N LYS A 279 -37.40 45.20 99.01
CA LYS A 279 -38.59 45.05 99.86
C LYS A 279 -38.43 43.92 100.89
N GLN A 280 -37.81 42.80 100.50
CA GLN A 280 -37.48 41.73 101.45
C GLN A 280 -36.46 42.20 102.50
N MET A 281 -35.44 42.96 102.11
CA MET A 281 -34.49 43.55 103.06
C MET A 281 -35.11 44.61 103.96
N GLU A 282 -35.99 45.46 103.44
CA GLU A 282 -36.75 46.44 104.23
C GLU A 282 -37.69 45.75 105.21
N HIS A 283 -38.39 44.69 104.77
CA HIS A 283 -39.22 43.91 105.67
C HIS A 283 -38.39 43.24 106.76
N LYS A 284 -37.22 42.67 106.41
CA LYS A 284 -36.25 42.13 107.38
C LYS A 284 -35.77 43.20 108.35
N LYS A 285 -35.37 44.39 107.87
CA LYS A 285 -34.98 45.54 108.71
C LYS A 285 -36.13 46.03 109.60
N ALA A 286 -37.37 46.04 109.11
CA ALA A 286 -38.54 46.43 109.89
C ALA A 286 -38.85 45.41 111.01
N VAL A 287 -38.70 44.11 110.73
CA VAL A 287 -38.78 43.04 111.75
C VAL A 287 -37.65 43.19 112.78
N ASP A 288 -36.42 43.41 112.34
CA ASP A 288 -35.27 43.63 113.23
C ASP A 288 -35.47 44.87 114.11
N ASN A 289 -35.96 45.98 113.55
CA ASN A 289 -36.30 47.20 114.29
C ASN A 289 -37.42 46.95 115.32
N LEU A 290 -38.45 46.17 115.01
CA LEU A 290 -39.49 45.80 115.98
C LEU A 290 -38.93 44.96 117.14
N LEU A 291 -38.00 44.04 116.85
CA LEU A 291 -37.30 43.29 117.89
C LEU A 291 -36.40 44.19 118.76
N GLU A 292 -35.71 45.15 118.15
CA GLU A 292 -34.85 46.10 118.86
C GLU A 292 -35.66 47.09 119.70
N GLN A 293 -36.81 47.55 119.20
CA GLN A 293 -37.77 48.38 119.91
C GLN A 293 -38.37 47.63 121.12
N ARG A 294 -38.65 46.32 120.99
CA ARG A 294 -39.05 45.44 122.11
C ARG A 294 -37.96 45.28 123.17
N ARG A 295 -36.68 45.19 122.76
CA ARG A 295 -35.53 45.18 123.69
C ARG A 295 -35.32 46.54 124.37
N ARG A 296 -35.57 47.65 123.67
CA ARG A 296 -35.54 49.02 124.22
C ARG A 296 -36.66 49.26 125.23
N GLN A 297 -37.88 48.75 124.99
CA GLN A 297 -38.97 48.82 125.97
C GLN A 297 -38.67 48.01 127.24
N MET A 298 -38.13 46.79 127.12
CA MET A 298 -37.72 46.01 128.31
C MET A 298 -36.57 46.64 129.11
N THR A 299 -35.70 47.44 128.48
CA THR A 299 -34.62 48.15 129.18
C THR A 299 -35.15 49.41 129.86
N VAL A 300 -36.02 50.18 129.21
CA VAL A 300 -36.70 51.36 129.79
C VAL A 300 -37.57 50.98 130.99
N ASP A 301 -38.32 49.88 130.93
CA ASP A 301 -39.16 49.45 132.06
C ASP A 301 -38.32 48.98 133.26
N LYS A 302 -37.16 48.34 133.02
CA LYS A 302 -36.19 48.00 134.07
C LYS A 302 -35.50 49.22 134.68
N GLN A 303 -35.23 50.26 133.89
CA GLN A 303 -34.65 51.51 134.40
C GLN A 303 -35.66 52.28 135.27
N ARG A 304 -36.95 52.30 134.89
CA ARG A 304 -38.02 52.93 135.69
C ARG A 304 -38.23 52.28 137.06
N GLU A 305 -38.13 50.95 137.14
CA GLU A 305 -38.26 50.22 138.41
C GLU A 305 -37.08 50.50 139.38
N VAL A 306 -35.88 50.78 138.84
CA VAL A 306 -34.69 51.14 139.64
C VAL A 306 -34.78 52.58 140.15
N ASP A 307 -35.25 53.52 139.32
CA ASP A 307 -35.37 54.93 139.69
C ASP A 307 -36.47 55.16 140.76
N GLU A 308 -37.59 54.43 140.70
CA GLU A 308 -38.64 54.50 141.74
C GLU A 308 -38.18 53.96 143.11
N ARG A 309 -37.23 53.02 143.13
CA ARG A 309 -36.65 52.46 144.37
C ARG A 309 -35.72 53.46 145.08
N ILE A 310 -34.96 54.25 144.32
CA ILE A 310 -33.98 55.22 144.86
C ILE A 310 -34.70 56.45 145.44
N GLU A 311 -35.79 56.89 144.82
CA GLU A 311 -36.54 58.07 145.29
C GLU A 311 -37.36 57.75 146.56
N GLY A 312 -37.80 56.50 146.74
CA GLY A 312 -38.44 56.02 147.98
C GLY A 312 -37.50 56.04 149.20
N GLU A 313 -36.22 55.69 149.02
CA GLU A 313 -35.23 55.66 150.12
C GLU A 313 -34.82 57.07 150.60
N ARG A 314 -34.84 58.08 149.72
CA ARG A 314 -34.55 59.48 150.08
C ARG A 314 -35.64 60.11 150.95
N VAL A 315 -36.91 59.81 150.67
CA VAL A 315 -38.04 60.35 151.44
C VAL A 315 -38.09 59.78 152.87
N GLU A 316 -37.71 58.51 153.06
CA GLU A 316 -37.65 57.91 154.40
C GLU A 316 -36.54 58.48 155.30
N GLN A 317 -35.39 58.87 154.73
CA GLN A 317 -34.27 59.43 155.51
C GLN A 317 -34.58 60.82 156.07
N VAL A 318 -35.28 61.67 155.31
CA VAL A 318 -35.71 63.01 155.76
C VAL A 318 -36.74 62.91 156.89
N ARG A 319 -37.65 61.92 156.85
CA ARG A 319 -38.66 61.70 157.90
C ARG A 319 -38.04 61.30 159.26
N LYS A 320 -36.95 60.54 159.27
CA LYS A 320 -36.28 60.08 160.51
C LYS A 320 -35.51 61.19 161.22
N GLN A 321 -34.98 62.18 160.49
CA GLN A 321 -34.27 63.33 161.07
C GLN A 321 -35.22 64.29 161.80
N ILE A 322 -36.41 64.55 161.23
CA ILE A 322 -37.42 65.44 161.82
C ILE A 322 -38.00 64.89 163.14
N ILE A 323 -38.10 63.55 163.27
CA ILE A 323 -38.64 62.89 164.48
C ILE A 323 -37.65 62.95 165.66
N GLU A 324 -36.35 62.84 165.39
CA GLU A 324 -35.32 62.86 166.45
C GLU A 324 -35.07 64.30 166.97
N GLU A 325 -35.24 65.31 166.12
CA GLU A 325 -35.17 66.74 166.51
C GLU A 325 -36.31 67.14 167.48
N GLU A 326 -37.56 66.72 167.20
CA GLU A 326 -38.69 67.01 168.08
C GLU A 326 -38.62 66.23 169.41
N ARG A 327 -38.00 65.05 169.43
CA ARG A 327 -37.78 64.26 170.66
C ARG A 327 -36.89 65.00 171.68
N ILE A 328 -35.79 65.61 171.23
CA ILE A 328 -34.84 66.31 172.11
C ILE A 328 -35.45 67.60 172.66
N LYS A 329 -36.28 68.27 171.85
CA LYS A 329 -37.03 69.47 172.24
C LYS A 329 -38.03 69.19 173.36
N LEU A 330 -38.80 68.11 173.24
CA LEU A 330 -39.74 67.63 174.27
C LEU A 330 -39.04 67.24 175.59
N LEU A 331 -37.84 66.65 175.52
CA LEU A 331 -37.05 66.31 176.71
C LEU A 331 -36.54 67.55 177.45
N ARG A 332 -36.11 68.59 176.74
CA ARG A 332 -35.60 69.83 177.34
C ARG A 332 -36.69 70.63 178.08
N GLU A 333 -37.89 70.67 177.52
CA GLU A 333 -38.98 71.50 178.05
C GLU A 333 -39.66 70.91 179.29
N HIS A 334 -39.75 69.58 179.38
CA HIS A 334 -40.54 68.92 180.43
C HIS A 334 -39.69 68.25 181.53
N ALA A 335 -38.41 67.95 181.29
CA ALA A 335 -37.59 67.22 182.26
C ALA A 335 -37.38 67.99 183.58
N HIS A 336 -37.07 69.30 183.53
CA HIS A 336 -36.78 70.10 184.74
C HIS A 336 -37.97 70.24 185.70
N ARG A 337 -39.22 70.12 185.20
CA ARG A 337 -40.45 70.23 186.01
C ARG A 337 -40.96 68.88 186.55
N LEU A 338 -40.38 67.77 186.11
CA LEU A 338 -40.84 66.40 186.43
C LEU A 338 -39.77 65.59 187.19
N LEU A 339 -38.87 66.29 187.90
CA LEU A 339 -37.83 65.69 188.72
C LEU A 339 -38.47 64.89 189.88
N GLY A 340 -38.64 63.58 189.67
CA GLY A 340 -39.27 62.64 190.61
C GLY A 340 -40.40 61.78 190.04
N TYR A 341 -40.92 62.09 188.83
CA TYR A 341 -42.08 61.39 188.23
C TYR A 341 -41.84 60.88 186.80
N LEU A 342 -40.57 60.68 186.41
CA LEU A 342 -40.21 60.19 185.07
C LEU A 342 -40.24 58.63 184.99
N PRO A 343 -40.92 58.05 183.98
CA PRO A 343 -40.90 56.60 183.72
C PRO A 343 -39.49 56.07 183.38
N LYS A 344 -39.20 54.82 183.76
CA LYS A 344 -37.97 54.12 183.33
C LYS A 344 -37.98 53.96 181.80
N GLY A 345 -36.92 54.42 181.12
CA GLY A 345 -36.73 54.32 179.66
C GLY A 345 -36.86 55.63 178.87
N VAL A 346 -37.16 56.76 179.52
CA VAL A 346 -37.27 58.08 178.85
C VAL A 346 -35.90 58.67 178.47
N ILE A 347 -34.88 58.39 179.29
CA ILE A 347 -33.48 58.72 179.00
C ILE A 347 -32.85 57.43 178.46
N ARG A 348 -32.35 57.46 177.21
CA ARG A 348 -31.78 56.27 176.57
C ARG A 348 -30.32 56.06 176.97
N ASP A 349 -29.50 57.09 176.82
CA ASP A 349 -28.03 57.01 176.97
C ASP A 349 -27.44 58.22 177.73
N GLU A 350 -26.18 58.11 178.16
CA GLU A 350 -25.45 59.15 178.91
C GLU A 350 -25.38 60.50 178.18
N LYS A 351 -25.49 60.51 176.85
CA LYS A 351 -25.55 61.72 176.01
C LYS A 351 -26.85 62.51 176.18
N ASP A 352 -27.95 61.87 176.56
CA ASP A 352 -29.24 62.53 176.81
C ASP A 352 -29.20 63.37 178.11
N LEU A 353 -28.28 63.05 179.03
CA LEU A 353 -28.07 63.79 180.29
C LEU A 353 -27.29 65.10 180.09
N ASP A 354 -26.49 65.21 179.01
CA ASP A 354 -25.69 66.41 178.74
C ASP A 354 -26.55 67.56 178.18
N TYR A 355 -27.69 67.26 177.55
CA TYR A 355 -28.63 68.27 177.03
C TYR A 355 -29.57 68.86 178.10
N LEU A 356 -29.54 68.35 179.35
CA LEU A 356 -30.48 68.68 180.43
C LEU A 356 -29.91 69.55 181.56
N GLY A 357 -28.63 69.94 181.48
CA GLY A 357 -27.97 70.87 182.43
C GLY A 357 -27.38 70.21 183.68
N ASN A 358 -26.28 70.78 184.19
CA ASN A 358 -25.47 70.20 185.26
C ASN A 358 -26.19 70.12 186.63
N ASP A 359 -27.16 71.00 186.88
CA ASP A 359 -27.96 70.98 188.12
C ASP A 359 -28.87 69.74 188.17
N PHE A 360 -29.48 69.38 187.04
CA PHE A 360 -30.32 68.19 186.89
C PHE A 360 -29.51 66.88 187.02
N LYS A 361 -28.30 66.86 186.45
CA LYS A 361 -27.37 65.72 186.47
C LYS A 361 -26.94 65.33 187.90
N SER A 362 -26.84 66.32 188.78
CA SER A 362 -26.38 66.14 190.17
C SER A 362 -27.45 65.53 191.07
N GLU A 363 -28.72 65.97 190.92
CA GLU A 363 -29.85 65.46 191.68
C GLU A 363 -30.34 64.08 191.21
N PHE A 364 -30.24 63.80 189.90
CA PHE A 364 -30.59 62.48 189.35
C PHE A 364 -29.68 61.37 189.88
N LYS A 365 -28.36 61.62 189.99
CA LYS A 365 -27.38 60.63 190.53
C LYS A 365 -27.54 60.38 192.02
N ARG A 366 -27.93 61.39 192.81
CA ARG A 366 -28.07 61.24 194.27
C ARG A 366 -29.23 60.31 194.66
N ARG A 367 -30.28 60.20 193.82
CA ARG A 367 -31.51 59.43 194.10
C ARG A 367 -31.49 58.00 193.56
N GLN A 368 -30.59 57.69 192.62
CA GLN A 368 -30.50 56.37 191.99
C GLN A 368 -29.97 55.26 192.93
N VAL A 369 -29.37 55.60 194.06
CA VAL A 369 -28.82 54.65 195.05
C VAL A 369 -29.92 53.91 195.85
N ASN A 370 -31.18 54.36 195.83
CA ASN A 370 -32.25 53.82 196.70
C ASN A 370 -33.28 52.86 196.04
N MET A 371 -33.13 52.43 194.78
CA MET A 371 -34.25 51.78 194.03
C MET A 371 -33.91 50.50 193.26
N GLN A 372 -32.87 49.73 193.66
CA GLN A 372 -32.43 48.49 192.98
C GLN A 372 -33.01 47.16 193.52
N HIS A 373 -34.12 47.17 194.27
CA HIS A 373 -34.84 45.94 194.63
C HIS A 373 -36.20 45.87 193.90
N LEU A 374 -36.31 44.96 192.93
CA LEU A 374 -37.52 44.21 192.46
C LEU A 374 -37.73 44.19 190.93
N GLY A 375 -37.63 42.96 190.38
CA GLY A 375 -38.33 42.40 189.20
C GLY A 375 -37.89 42.88 187.80
N GLY A 376 -37.57 42.06 186.79
CA GLY A 376 -37.72 40.61 186.59
C GLY A 376 -38.92 40.25 185.68
N TRP A 377 -38.64 39.60 184.53
CA TRP A 377 -39.51 38.87 183.57
C TRP A 377 -40.13 39.60 182.35
N GLY A 378 -39.57 39.30 181.17
CA GLY A 378 -40.25 38.67 180.01
C GLY A 378 -41.22 39.44 179.11
N ASN A 379 -40.73 39.95 177.96
CA ASN A 379 -41.11 39.54 176.59
C ASN A 379 -40.10 40.09 175.57
#